data_AF-A0A392M6K0-F1
#
_entry.id   AF-A0A392M6K0-F1
#
_cell.length_a   1.000
_cell.length_b   1.000
_cell.length_c   1.000
_cell.angle_alpha   90.00
_cell.angle_beta   90.00
_cell.angle_gamma   90.00
#
_symmetry.space_group_name_H-M   'P 1'
#
loop_
_entity.id
_entity.type
_entity.pdbx_description
1 polymer ?
#
loop_
_entity_poly.entity_id
_entity_poly.type
_entity_poly.pdbx_seq_one_letter_code
_entity_poly.pdbx_strand_id
1 'polypeptide(L)' 'MFDQKDGALAELVRKRYQSFDTEIGAQIEAGKADFDLLAKKVKEWGEPKVASAKQELAEMIFQSAM' A
#
# COMPACT_ATOMS: atom_id res chain seq x y z
N MET A 1 -7.56 18.97 -13.56
CA MET A 1 -8.20 19.54 -12.35
C MET A 1 -8.90 18.37 -11.70
N PHE A 2 -8.23 17.69 -10.76
CA PHE A 2 -8.83 16.56 -10.04
C PHE A 2 -9.54 17.13 -8.82
N ASP A 3 -10.81 16.79 -8.67
CA ASP A 3 -11.68 17.29 -7.61
C ASP A 3 -11.12 16.87 -6.24
N GLN A 4 -11.16 17.76 -5.24
CA GLN A 4 -10.53 17.53 -3.93
C GLN A 4 -11.01 16.25 -3.23
N LYS A 5 -12.20 15.75 -3.59
CA LYS A 5 -12.81 14.55 -2.99
C LYS A 5 -12.30 13.23 -3.58
N ASP A 6 -11.94 13.18 -4.87
CA ASP A 6 -11.29 12.01 -5.48
C ASP A 6 -9.90 11.76 -4.88
N GLY A 7 -9.23 12.84 -4.46
CA GLY A 7 -7.91 12.80 -3.84
C GLY A 7 -7.89 12.00 -2.52
N ALA A 8 -8.95 12.06 -1.70
CA ALA A 8 -8.96 11.42 -0.39
C ALA A 8 -9.01 9.89 -0.47
N LEU A 9 -9.83 9.34 -1.38
CA LEU A 9 -9.86 7.89 -1.65
C LEU A 9 -8.56 7.44 -2.33
N ALA A 10 -8.05 8.22 -3.30
CA ALA A 10 -6.78 7.92 -3.95
C ALA A 10 -5.61 7.92 -2.94
N GLU A 11 -5.60 8.82 -1.96
CA GLU A 11 -4.60 8.86 -0.90
C GLU A 11 -4.68 7.65 0.03
N LEU A 12 -5.89 7.18 0.36
CA LEU A 12 -6.07 5.93 1.11
C LEU A 12 -5.48 4.73 0.38
N VAL A 13 -5.73 4.62 -0.93
CA VAL A 13 -5.16 3.55 -1.77
C VAL A 13 -3.63 3.67 -1.79
N ARG A 14 -3.09 4.86 -2.07
CA ARG A 14 -1.63 5.09 -2.08
C ARG A 14 -0.98 4.69 -0.75
N LYS A 15 -1.55 5.11 0.39
CA LYS A 15 -1.05 4.75 1.73
C LYS A 15 -1.07 3.24 1.97
N ARG A 16 -2.05 2.52 1.43
CA ARG A 16 -2.14 1.05 1.56
C ARG A 16 -1.04 0.33 0.79
N TYR A 17 -0.70 0.82 -0.41
CA TYR A 17 0.31 0.21 -1.28
C TYR A 17 1.69 0.85 -1.17
N GLN A 18 1.91 1.78 -0.23
CA GLN A 18 3.19 2.49 -0.05
C GLN A 18 4.40 1.58 0.21
N SER A 19 4.19 0.31 0.59
CA SER A 19 5.28 -0.66 0.73
C SER A 19 5.96 -0.95 -0.61
N PHE A 20 5.27 -0.76 -1.73
CA PHE A 20 5.84 -0.90 -3.07
C PHE A 20 6.78 0.26 -3.43
N ASP A 21 6.58 1.44 -2.84
CA ASP A 21 7.48 2.59 -2.97
C ASP A 21 8.81 2.43 -2.19
N THR A 22 9.03 1.29 -1.53
CA THR A 22 10.28 0.96 -0.83
C THR A 22 11.28 0.26 -1.75
N GLU A 23 12.55 0.19 -1.35
CA GLU A 23 13.59 -0.46 -2.15
C GLU A 23 13.26 -1.91 -2.52
N ILE A 24 12.74 -2.71 -1.58
CA ILE A 24 12.34 -4.10 -1.87
C ILE A 24 11.09 -4.14 -2.76
N GLY A 25 10.14 -3.22 -2.54
CA GLY A 25 8.90 -3.11 -3.28
C GLY A 25 9.16 -2.83 -4.76
N ALA A 26 10.02 -1.84 -5.03
CA ALA A 26 10.44 -1.48 -6.38
C ALA A 26 11.21 -2.62 -7.07
N GLN A 27 12.01 -3.40 -6.33
CA GLN A 27 12.68 -4.59 -6.89
C GLN A 27 11.68 -5.69 -7.26
N ILE A 28 10.63 -5.88 -6.47
CA ILE A 28 9.53 -6.82 -6.77
C ILE A 28 8.78 -6.36 -8.02
N GLU A 29 8.39 -5.08 -8.11
CA GLU A 29 7.68 -4.55 -9.29
C GLU A 29 8.51 -4.61 -10.57
N ALA A 30 9.83 -4.40 -10.46
CA ALA A 30 10.75 -4.50 -11.58
C ALA A 30 11.09 -5.95 -11.98
N GLY A 31 10.56 -6.96 -11.29
CA GLY A 31 10.88 -8.37 -11.54
C GLY A 31 12.32 -8.75 -11.19
N LYS A 32 12.98 -7.97 -10.33
CA LYS A 32 14.38 -8.16 -9.92
C LYS A 32 14.53 -8.88 -8.58
N ALA A 33 13.43 -9.07 -7.85
CA ALA A 33 13.42 -9.84 -6.62
C ALA A 33 13.12 -11.32 -6.90
N ASP A 34 14.05 -12.20 -6.51
CA ASP A 34 13.91 -13.66 -6.58
C ASP A 34 13.52 -14.25 -5.21
N PHE A 35 13.27 -15.56 -5.16
CA PHE A 35 12.89 -16.24 -3.93
C PHE A 35 14.00 -16.27 -2.87
N ASP A 36 15.27 -16.26 -3.27
CA ASP A 36 16.39 -16.26 -2.33
C ASP A 36 16.49 -14.92 -1.59
N LEU A 37 16.37 -13.81 -2.32
CA LEU A 37 16.31 -12.46 -1.75
C LEU A 37 15.10 -12.31 -0.81
N LEU A 38 13.92 -12.72 -1.26
CA LEU A 38 12.67 -12.60 -0.49
C LEU A 38 12.72 -13.45 0.79
N ALA A 39 13.22 -14.69 0.72
CA ALA A 39 13.35 -15.56 1.88
C ALA A 39 14.31 -14.99 2.93
N LYS A 40 15.42 -14.37 2.50
CA LYS A 40 16.35 -13.68 3.40
C LYS A 40 15.67 -12.50 4.10
N LYS A 41 14.90 -11.69 3.36
CA LYS A 41 14.19 -10.53 3.92
C LYS A 41 13.09 -10.91 4.90
N VAL A 42 12.32 -11.97 4.64
CA VAL A 42 11.30 -12.47 5.57
C VAL A 42 11.92 -12.94 6.89
N LYS A 43 13.08 -13.63 6.84
CA LYS A 43 13.80 -14.05 8.05
C LYS A 43 14.35 -12.88 8.87
N GLU A 44 14.78 -11.81 8.19
CA GLU A 44 15.31 -10.60 8.83
C GLU A 44 14.21 -9.77 9.51
N TRP A 45 13.04 -9.66 8.87
CA TRP A 45 11.96 -8.79 9.32
C TRP A 45 10.93 -9.46 10.23
N GLY A 46 10.87 -10.80 10.25
CA GLY A 46 9.94 -11.53 11.09
C GLY A 46 8.49 -11.35 10.64
N GLU A 47 7.57 -11.33 11.60
CA GLU A 47 6.13 -11.27 11.32
C GLU A 47 5.71 -9.89 10.79
N PRO A 48 5.03 -9.81 9.64
CA PRO A 48 4.66 -8.54 9.04
C PRO A 48 3.55 -7.85 9.84
N LYS A 49 3.68 -6.54 10.03
CA LYS A 49 2.60 -5.71 10.57
C LYS A 49 1.62 -5.36 9.45
N VAL A 50 0.40 -5.89 9.55
CA VAL A 50 -0.67 -5.60 8.59
C VAL A 50 -1.35 -4.29 8.97
N ALA A 51 -1.46 -3.37 8.02
CA ALA A 51 -2.23 -2.13 8.21
C ALA A 51 -3.73 -2.41 8.07
N SER A 52 -4.56 -1.70 8.84
CA SER A 52 -6.02 -1.73 8.67
C SER A 52 -6.41 -1.28 7.26
N ALA A 53 -7.39 -1.96 6.66
CA ALA A 53 -7.95 -1.61 5.36
C ALA A 53 -8.79 -0.31 5.40
N LYS A 54 -9.14 0.18 6.60
CA LYS A 54 -9.93 1.41 6.82
C LYS A 54 -11.24 1.45 6.00
N GLN A 55 -11.93 0.31 5.88
CA GLN A 55 -13.15 0.17 5.08
C GLN A 55 -14.23 1.17 5.52
N GLU A 56 -14.54 1.24 6.81
CA GLU A 56 -15.55 2.17 7.34
C GLU A 56 -15.21 3.63 7.02
N LEU A 57 -13.94 4.02 7.12
CA LEU A 57 -13.47 5.36 6.75
C LEU A 57 -13.60 5.60 5.25
N ALA A 58 -13.29 4.61 4.41
CA ALA A 58 -13.47 4.71 2.97
C ALA A 58 -14.95 4.87 2.58
N GLU A 59 -15.84 4.13 3.24
CA GLU A 59 -17.30 4.25 3.08
C GLU A 59 -17.80 5.64 3.49
N MET A 60 -17.32 6.18 4.63
CA MET A 60 -17.65 7.55 5.05
C MET A 60 -17.19 8.61 4.04
N ILE A 61 -15.94 8.52 3.55
CA ILE A 61 -15.40 9.46 2.55
C ILE A 61 -16.24 9.39 1.26
N PHE A 62 -16.54 8.18 0.79
CA PHE A 62 -17.37 7.98 -0.40
C PHE A 62 -18.77 8.57 -0.24
N GLN A 63 -19.44 8.33 0.90
CA GLN A 63 -20.76 8.90 1.19
C GLN A 63 -20.75 10.42 1.26
N SER A 64 -19.71 11.03 1.85
CA SER A 64 -19.58 12.50 1.92
C SER A 64 -19.27 13.18 0.57
N ALA A 65 -18.89 12.38 -0.43
CA ALA A 65 -18.57 12.87 -1.77
C ALA A 65 -19.79 12.92 -2.70
N MET A 66 -20.83 12.14 -2.39
CA MET A 66 -22.16 12.23 -3.00
C MET A 66 -22.92 13.47 -2.54
#